data_AF-A0A7S3CKV5-F1
#
_entry.id   AF-A0A7S3CKV5-F1
#
_cell.length_a   1.000
_cell.length_b   1.000
_cell.length_c   1.000
_cell.angle_alpha   90.00
_cell.angle_beta   90.00
_cell.angle_gamma   90.00
#
_symmetry.space_group_name_H-M   'P 1'
#
loop_
_entity.id
_entity.type
_entity.pdbx_description
1 polymer ?
#
loop_
_entity_poly.entity_id
_entity_poly.type
_entity_poly.pdbx_seq_one_letter_code
_entity_poly.pdbx_strand_id
1 'polypeptide(L)'
;PMKKQYYIIQDVREIVNAYINENELEEGAKKGHIKLDPNIHHLVGDVKPGQIDARKEYVFKNLNSNLLPGYLVKMVDETQIVKDRVRFSKGQVPCVEIIAQKINNKKQTTITGLELFM
;
A
#
# COMPACT_ATOMS: atom_id res chain seq x y z
N PRO A 1 -21.41 -6.63 1.81
CA PRO A 1 -20.24 -6.44 0.91
C PRO A 1 -19.00 -7.15 1.48
N MET A 2 -18.43 -8.12 0.74
CA MET A 2 -17.17 -8.76 1.14
C MET A 2 -16.06 -7.72 1.20
N LYS A 3 -15.33 -7.65 2.33
CA LYS A 3 -14.15 -6.78 2.45
C LYS A 3 -13.12 -7.23 1.42
N LYS A 4 -12.81 -6.38 0.42
CA LYS A 4 -11.66 -6.63 -0.45
C LYS A 4 -10.42 -6.73 0.43
N GLN A 5 -9.61 -7.75 0.20
CA GLN A 5 -8.44 -8.05 1.04
C GLN A 5 -7.21 -7.19 0.67
N TYR A 6 -7.22 -6.60 -0.53
CA TYR A 6 -6.15 -5.77 -1.07
C TYR A 6 -6.75 -4.54 -1.76
N TYR A 7 -6.04 -3.42 -1.66
CA TYR A 7 -6.43 -2.14 -2.24
C TYR A 7 -5.24 -1.49 -2.92
N ILE A 8 -5.50 -0.77 -4.00
CA ILE A 8 -4.54 0.19 -4.55
C ILE A 8 -4.62 1.46 -3.69
N ILE A 9 -3.50 2.17 -3.50
CA ILE A 9 -3.46 3.39 -2.67
C ILE A 9 -4.51 4.42 -3.09
N GLN A 10 -4.81 4.51 -4.38
CA GLN A 10 -5.85 5.40 -4.90
C GLN A 10 -7.23 5.05 -4.32
N ASP A 11 -7.62 3.78 -4.34
CA ASP A 11 -8.88 3.30 -3.76
C ASP A 11 -8.95 3.62 -2.26
N VAL A 12 -7.85 3.46 -1.52
CA VAL A 12 -7.82 3.78 -0.09
C VAL A 12 -8.02 5.27 0.15
N ARG A 13 -7.41 6.14 -0.68
CA ARG A 13 -7.62 7.59 -0.59
C ARG A 13 -9.08 7.96 -0.84
N GLU A 14 -9.74 7.30 -1.78
CA GLU A 14 -11.16 7.52 -2.07
C GLU A 14 -12.05 7.07 -0.92
N ILE A 15 -11.78 5.91 -0.33
CA ILE A 15 -12.49 5.41 0.86
C ILE A 15 -12.35 6.38 2.03
N VAL A 16 -11.14 6.87 2.29
CA VAL A 16 -10.90 7.84 3.37
C VAL A 16 -11.59 9.18 3.10
N ASN A 17 -11.59 9.66 1.85
CA ASN A 17 -12.34 10.86 1.50
C ASN A 17 -13.86 10.68 1.66
N ALA A 18 -14.41 9.54 1.24
CA ALA A 18 -15.81 9.22 1.45
C ALA A 18 -16.16 9.24 2.94
N TYR A 19 -15.32 8.62 3.78
CA TYR A 19 -15.51 8.65 5.23
C TYR A 19 -15.49 10.08 5.81
N ILE A 20 -14.53 10.91 5.40
CA ILE A 20 -14.43 12.30 5.86
C ILE A 20 -15.70 13.09 5.50
N ASN A 21 -16.24 12.88 4.30
CA ASN A 21 -17.43 13.54 3.82
C ASN A 21 -18.70 13.03 4.52
N GLU A 22 -18.86 11.71 4.64
CA GLU A 22 -20.02 11.07 5.28
C GLU A 22 -20.15 11.43 6.76
N ASN A 23 -19.04 11.71 7.44
CA ASN A 23 -19.01 12.10 8.84
C ASN A 23 -18.87 13.63 9.04
N GLU A 24 -18.99 14.41 7.97
CA GLU A 24 -18.97 15.89 8.01
C GLU A 24 -17.73 16.45 8.76
N LEU A 25 -16.58 15.76 8.67
CA LEU A 25 -15.39 16.11 9.45
C LEU A 25 -14.73 17.41 8.98
N GLU A 26 -15.03 17.86 7.76
CA GLU A 26 -14.61 19.16 7.24
C GLU A 26 -15.51 20.30 7.72
N GLU A 27 -16.72 20.01 8.21
CA GLU A 27 -17.68 21.03 8.59
C GLU A 27 -17.29 21.72 9.90
N GLY A 28 -17.18 23.05 9.86
CA GLY A 28 -16.75 23.86 11.01
C GLY A 28 -15.24 23.75 11.33
N ALA A 29 -14.48 22.96 10.56
CA ALA A 29 -13.03 22.97 10.64
C ALA A 29 -12.43 24.15 9.85
N LYS A 30 -11.18 24.52 10.15
CA LYS A 30 -10.44 25.49 9.34
C LYS A 30 -10.28 24.95 7.91
N LYS A 31 -10.22 25.83 6.92
CA LYS A 31 -10.00 25.44 5.52
C LYS A 31 -8.79 24.48 5.40
N GLY A 32 -9.01 23.33 4.77
CA GLY A 32 -8.00 22.27 4.60
C GLY A 32 -7.70 21.44 5.86
N HIS A 33 -8.47 21.63 6.94
CA HIS A 33 -8.40 20.83 8.16
C HIS A 33 -9.66 19.96 8.27
N ILE A 34 -9.53 18.89 9.04
CA ILE A 34 -10.61 17.99 9.43
C ILE A 34 -10.62 17.87 10.95
N LYS A 35 -11.80 17.65 11.51
CA LYS A 35 -11.97 17.26 12.91
C LYS A 35 -11.38 15.88 13.14
N LEU A 36 -10.76 15.71 14.30
CA LEU A 36 -10.20 14.45 14.73
C LEU A 36 -11.28 13.64 15.47
N ASP A 37 -11.67 12.53 14.86
CA ASP A 37 -12.47 11.49 15.52
C ASP A 37 -11.55 10.31 15.93
N PRO A 38 -12.05 9.35 16.73
CA PRO A 38 -11.22 8.21 17.17
C PRO A 38 -10.62 7.39 16.02
N ASN A 39 -11.23 7.39 14.83
CA ASN A 39 -10.80 6.57 13.70
C ASN A 39 -9.69 7.27 12.89
N ILE A 40 -9.88 8.54 12.56
CA ILE A 40 -8.93 9.37 11.81
C ILE A 40 -7.74 9.76 12.68
N HIS A 41 -7.92 9.93 13.99
CA HIS A 41 -6.87 10.34 14.92
C HIS A 41 -5.59 9.47 14.75
N HIS A 42 -5.75 8.16 14.61
CA HIS A 42 -4.63 7.23 14.40
C HIS A 42 -3.92 7.41 13.05
N LEU A 43 -4.62 7.91 12.04
CA LEU A 43 -4.07 8.13 10.70
C LEU A 43 -3.32 9.45 10.58
N VAL A 44 -3.54 10.42 11.48
CA VAL A 44 -2.89 11.74 11.39
C VAL A 44 -1.48 11.73 12.00
N GLY A 45 -1.17 10.76 12.85
CA GLY A 45 0.12 10.61 13.52
C GLY A 45 0.14 11.28 14.90
N ASP A 46 1.20 12.03 15.19
CA ASP A 46 1.37 12.69 16.49
C ASP A 46 0.39 13.86 16.67
N VAL A 47 -0.59 13.66 17.56
CA VAL A 47 -1.60 14.66 17.92
C VAL A 47 -1.30 15.17 19.32
N LYS A 48 -1.30 16.50 19.51
CA LYS A 48 -1.07 17.09 20.83
C LYS A 48 -2.29 16.87 21.74
N PRO A 49 -2.10 16.73 23.07
CA PRO A 49 -3.21 16.67 24.01
C PRO A 49 -4.15 17.87 23.85
N GLY A 50 -5.44 17.63 23.62
CA GLY A 50 -6.46 18.67 23.42
C GLY A 50 -6.58 19.22 22.00
N GLN A 51 -5.82 18.70 21.03
CA GLN A 51 -5.98 19.05 19.63
C GLN A 51 -7.24 18.38 19.04
N ILE A 52 -8.13 19.21 18.48
CA ILE A 52 -9.44 18.78 17.96
C ILE A 52 -9.50 18.75 16.43
N ASP A 53 -8.55 19.40 15.75
CA ASP A 53 -8.47 19.48 14.29
C ASP A 53 -7.04 19.24 13.79
N ALA A 54 -6.91 18.74 12.56
CA ALA A 54 -5.62 18.58 11.91
C ALA A 54 -5.72 18.76 10.40
N ARG A 55 -4.59 19.02 9.74
CA ARG A 55 -4.56 19.13 8.27
C ARG A 55 -4.89 17.79 7.64
N LYS A 56 -5.83 17.81 6.69
CA LYS A 56 -6.24 16.63 5.91
C LYS A 56 -5.05 15.95 5.22
N GLU A 57 -4.07 16.74 4.79
CA GLU A 57 -2.85 16.24 4.15
C GLU A 57 -2.07 15.23 5.01
N TYR A 58 -2.10 15.36 6.34
CA TYR A 58 -1.38 14.45 7.25
C TYR A 58 -1.96 13.04 7.24
N VAL A 59 -3.29 12.91 7.08
CA VAL A 59 -3.94 11.61 6.89
C VAL A 59 -3.33 10.87 5.71
N PHE A 60 -3.18 11.57 4.57
CA PHE A 60 -2.68 10.95 3.35
C PHE A 60 -1.17 10.73 3.35
N LYS A 61 -0.40 11.55 4.08
CA LYS A 61 1.04 11.34 4.27
C LYS A 61 1.34 10.10 5.09
N ASN A 62 0.56 9.88 6.16
CA ASN A 62 0.77 8.77 7.08
C ASN A 62 0.01 7.50 6.70
N LEU A 63 -0.77 7.55 5.62
CA LEU A 63 -1.55 6.41 5.12
C LEU A 63 -0.67 5.18 4.87
N ASN A 64 0.47 5.36 4.20
CA ASN A 64 1.38 4.26 3.88
C ASN A 64 2.00 3.62 5.12
N SER A 65 2.23 4.38 6.18
CA SER A 65 2.78 3.87 7.44
C SER A 65 1.77 3.03 8.23
N ASN A 66 0.47 3.23 7.97
CA ASN A 66 -0.63 2.53 8.63
C ASN A 66 -1.17 1.35 7.80
N LEU A 67 -0.69 1.17 6.57
CA LEU A 67 -1.09 0.08 5.70
C LEU A 67 0.00 -0.98 5.63
N LEU A 68 -0.42 -2.25 5.55
CA LEU A 68 0.51 -3.34 5.28
C LEU A 68 0.96 -3.27 3.82
N PRO A 69 2.27 -3.25 3.54
CA PRO A 69 2.75 -3.25 2.16
C PRO A 69 2.36 -4.56 1.47
N GLY A 70 2.03 -4.44 0.20
CA GLY A 70 1.78 -5.57 -0.67
C GLY A 70 2.13 -5.21 -2.10
N TYR A 71 2.27 -6.23 -2.94
CA TYR A 71 2.63 -6.07 -4.34
C TYR A 71 1.71 -6.86 -5.27
N LEU A 72 1.65 -6.38 -6.50
CA LEU A 72 0.89 -6.97 -7.58
C LEU A 72 1.84 -7.68 -8.55
N VAL A 73 1.66 -8.99 -8.72
CA VAL A 73 2.35 -9.74 -9.76
C VAL A 73 1.41 -9.87 -10.96
N LYS A 74 1.83 -9.30 -12.10
CA LYS A 74 1.19 -9.50 -13.40
C LYS A 74 2.17 -10.27 -14.29
N MET A 75 1.85 -11.53 -14.56
CA MET A 75 2.62 -12.34 -15.51
C MET A 75 2.26 -11.90 -16.93
N VAL A 76 3.26 -11.49 -17.70
CA VAL A 76 3.10 -11.18 -19.13
C VAL A 76 3.62 -12.40 -19.89
N ASP A 77 2.71 -13.14 -20.52
CA ASP A 77 3.06 -14.24 -21.41
C ASP A 77 2.85 -13.75 -22.85
N GLU A 78 3.91 -13.63 -23.64
CA GLU A 78 3.84 -13.14 -25.04
C GLU A 78 3.03 -14.08 -25.95
N THR A 79 2.75 -15.32 -25.51
CA THR A 79 2.13 -16.36 -26.33
C THR A 79 0.64 -16.61 -26.05
N GLN A 80 0.05 -16.01 -25.01
CA GLN A 80 -1.36 -16.19 -24.68
C GLN A 80 -2.12 -14.87 -24.67
N ILE A 81 -3.19 -14.82 -25.46
CA ILE A 81 -4.24 -13.81 -25.39
C ILE A 81 -4.74 -13.73 -23.94
N VAL A 82 -4.25 -12.72 -23.22
CA VAL A 82 -4.70 -12.10 -21.97
C VAL A 82 -5.70 -12.94 -21.16
N LYS A 83 -5.19 -13.92 -20.40
CA LYS A 83 -5.81 -14.27 -19.12
C LYS A 83 -4.96 -13.64 -18.03
N ASP A 84 -5.31 -12.41 -17.67
CA ASP A 84 -4.69 -11.64 -16.59
C ASP A 84 -4.74 -12.43 -15.26
N ARG A 85 -3.76 -13.31 -15.04
CA ARG A 85 -3.54 -13.97 -13.75
C ARG A 85 -2.82 -12.97 -12.86
N VAL A 86 -3.64 -12.18 -12.18
CA VAL A 86 -3.20 -11.17 -11.23
C VAL A 86 -3.15 -11.81 -9.84
N ARG A 87 -1.99 -11.78 -9.17
CA ARG A 87 -1.87 -12.23 -7.77
C ARG A 87 -1.39 -11.09 -6.88
N PHE A 88 -2.02 -10.97 -5.71
CA PHE A 88 -1.63 -10.02 -4.67
C PHE A 88 -0.89 -10.76 -3.57
N SER A 89 0.28 -10.24 -3.21
CA SER A 89 1.15 -10.81 -2.18
C SER A 89 1.43 -9.78 -1.09
N LYS A 90 1.63 -10.24 0.16
CA LYS A 90 2.00 -9.38 1.28
C LYS A 90 3.51 -9.15 1.31
N GLY A 91 3.95 -8.01 1.83
CA GLY A 91 5.37 -7.68 2.01
C GLY A 91 5.93 -6.78 0.91
N GLN A 92 7.24 -6.52 0.98
CA GLN A 92 7.95 -5.79 -0.07
C GLN A 92 8.11 -6.67 -1.31
N VAL A 93 8.26 -6.04 -2.48
CA VAL A 93 8.60 -6.76 -3.73
C VAL A 93 9.95 -7.46 -3.50
N PRO A 94 10.00 -8.80 -3.57
CA PRO A 94 11.25 -9.51 -3.37
C PRO A 94 12.20 -9.27 -4.55
N CYS A 95 13.50 -9.28 -4.30
CA CYS A 95 14.50 -9.24 -5.37
C CYS A 95 14.85 -10.66 -5.80
N VAL A 96 14.90 -10.90 -7.11
CA VAL A 96 15.55 -12.10 -7.65
C VAL A 96 17.05 -11.89 -7.56
N GLU A 97 17.74 -12.76 -6.83
CA GLU A 97 19.19 -12.69 -6.71
C GLU A 97 19.84 -13.59 -7.77
N ILE A 98 20.79 -13.02 -8.51
CA ILE A 98 21.57 -13.74 -9.52
C ILE A 98 23.02 -13.72 -9.07
N ILE A 99 23.52 -14.87 -8.66
CA ILE A 99 24.89 -15.03 -8.15
C ILE A 99 25.70 -15.80 -9.19
N ALA A 100 26.68 -15.13 -9.79
CA ALA A 100 27.66 -15.76 -10.68
C ALA A 100 28.94 -16.07 -9.90
N GLN A 101 29.32 -17.34 -9.85
CA GLN A 101 30.51 -17.81 -9.12
C GLN A 101 31.33 -18.77 -9.98
N LYS A 102 32.62 -18.88 -9.68
CA LYS A 102 33.54 -19.80 -10.35
C LYS A 102 33.91 -20.92 -9.38
N ILE A 103 33.38 -22.12 -9.62
CA ILE A 103 33.62 -23.31 -8.80
C ILE A 103 34.42 -24.30 -9.65
N ASN A 104 35.58 -24.74 -9.15
CA ASN A 104 36.47 -25.68 -9.85
C ASN A 104 36.78 -25.26 -11.30
N ASN A 105 37.14 -24.00 -11.49
CA ASN A 105 37.38 -23.37 -12.79
C ASN A 105 36.20 -23.33 -13.78
N LYS A 106 35.00 -23.76 -13.38
CA LYS A 106 33.76 -23.65 -14.17
C LYS A 106 32.93 -22.47 -13.67
N LYS A 107 32.34 -21.72 -14.60
CA LYS A 107 31.36 -20.67 -14.27
C LYS A 107 30.04 -21.35 -13.90
N GLN A 108 29.45 -20.95 -12.78
CA GLN A 108 28.14 -21.39 -12.32
C GLN A 108 27.31 -20.15 -11.97
N THR A 109 26.06 -20.13 -12.39
CA THR A 109 25.09 -19.08 -12.04
C THR A 109 23.99 -19.71 -11.21
N THR A 110 23.77 -19.17 -10.01
CA THR A 110 22.66 -19.54 -9.12
C THR A 110 21.64 -18.42 -9.14
N ILE A 111 20.37 -18.77 -9.32
CA ILE A 111 19.24 -17.82 -9.29
C ILE A 111 18.31 -18.24 -8.15
N THR A 112 17.98 -17.33 -7.25
CA THR A 112 17.10 -17.56 -6.09
C THR A 112 15.94 -16.56 -6.06
N GLY A 113 14.81 -16.93 -5.43
CA GLY A 113 13.65 -16.05 -5.25
C GLY A 113 12.67 -16.02 -6.43
N LEU A 114 12.80 -16.92 -7.41
CA LEU A 114 11.87 -17.04 -8.54
C LEU A 114 10.49 -17.54 -8.10
N GLU A 115 10.45 -18.39 -7.08
CA GLU A 115 9.24 -18.98 -6.51
C GLU A 115 8.28 -17.93 -5.93
N LEU A 116 8.78 -16.75 -5.58
CA LEU A 116 7.98 -15.64 -5.05
C LEU A 116 7.12 -14.95 -6.12
N PHE A 117 7.35 -15.29 -7.39
CA PHE A 117 6.64 -14.77 -8.55
C PHE A 117 5.78 -15.82 -9.27
N MET A 118 5.76 -17.08 -8.81
CA MET A 118 5.01 -18.21 -9.40
C MET A 118 3.67 -18.49 -8.70
#